data_AF-A0A352UNN5-F1
#
_entry.id   AF-A0A352UNN5-F1
#
_cell.length_a   1.000
_cell.length_b   1.000
_cell.length_c   1.000
_cell.angle_alpha   90.00
_cell.angle_beta   90.00
_cell.angle_gamma   90.00
#
_symmetry.space_group_name_H-M   'P 1'
#
loop_
_entity.id
_entity.type
_entity.pdbx_description
1 polymer ?
#
loop_
_entity_poly.entity_id
_entity_poly.type
_entity_poly.pdbx_seq_one_letter_code
_entity_poly.pdbx_strand_id
1 'polypeptide(L)' 'PVNRAVCWLTYTNEETHRIIRENLDRCPLYSGVIDGIGPRYCPSIETKIVTFPDKTRHQLFI' A
#
# COMPACT_ATOMS: atom_id res chain seq x y z
N PRO A 1 3.43 -23.14 23.70
CA PRO A 1 2.52 -22.08 24.20
C PRO A 1 1.52 -21.66 23.12
N VAL A 2 0.24 -21.43 23.46
CA VAL A 2 -0.77 -20.96 22.49
C VAL A 2 -0.66 -19.44 22.35
N ASN A 3 -0.53 -18.93 21.13
CA ASN A 3 -0.51 -17.49 20.87
C ASN A 3 -1.89 -16.87 21.23
N ARG A 4 -1.88 -15.83 22.06
CA ARG A 4 -3.08 -15.08 22.51
C ARG A 4 -3.06 -13.61 22.07
N ALA A 5 -2.16 -13.22 21.16
CA ALA A 5 -2.10 -11.87 20.65
C ALA A 5 -3.41 -11.52 19.92
N VAL A 6 -3.90 -10.30 20.14
CA VAL A 6 -5.07 -9.75 19.46
C VAL A 6 -4.58 -8.94 18.27
N CYS A 7 -5.11 -9.23 17.10
CA CYS A 7 -4.93 -8.41 15.89
C CYS A 7 -6.25 -7.69 15.59
N TRP A 8 -6.15 -6.49 15.04
CA TRP A 8 -7.31 -5.75 14.57
C TRP A 8 -7.37 -5.69 13.06
N LEU A 9 -8.58 -5.58 12.53
CA LEU A 9 -8.84 -5.43 11.11
C LEU A 9 -9.30 -4.01 10.83
N THR A 10 -8.67 -3.36 9.86
CA THR A 10 -9.07 -2.04 9.38
C THR A 10 -8.94 -1.93 7.86
N TYR A 11 -9.32 -0.79 7.31
CA TYR A 11 -9.31 -0.52 5.88
C TYR A 11 -8.82 0.89 5.59
N THR A 12 -8.16 1.07 4.45
CA THR A 12 -7.96 2.40 3.87
C THR A 12 -9.29 2.97 3.36
N ASN A 13 -9.32 4.25 3.04
CA ASN A 13 -10.44 4.93 2.37
C ASN A 13 -9.94 5.76 1.17
N GLU A 14 -10.88 6.39 0.46
CA GLU A 14 -10.58 7.22 -0.71
C GLU A 14 -9.65 8.40 -0.37
N GLU A 15 -9.81 8.99 0.82
CA GLU A 15 -8.96 10.07 1.30
C GLU A 15 -7.49 9.62 1.46
N THR A 16 -7.29 8.42 2.00
CA THR A 16 -5.96 7.79 2.08
C THR A 16 -5.37 7.60 0.69
N HIS A 17 -6.19 7.18 -0.29
CA HIS A 17 -5.71 6.99 -1.66
C HIS A 17 -5.36 8.31 -2.34
N ARG A 18 -6.15 9.37 -2.10
CA ARG A 18 -5.87 10.72 -2.59
C ARG A 18 -4.50 11.20 -2.09
N ILE A 19 -4.27 11.14 -0.78
CA ILE A 19 -3.00 11.55 -0.16
C ILE A 19 -1.82 10.78 -0.75
N ILE A 20 -1.95 9.46 -0.94
CA ILE A 20 -0.89 8.64 -1.52
C ILE A 20 -0.61 9.04 -2.97
N ARG A 21 -1.65 9.24 -3.79
CA ARG A 21 -1.49 9.67 -5.19
C ARG A 21 -0.80 11.02 -5.32
N GLU A 22 -1.12 11.96 -4.44
CA GLU A 22 -0.50 13.29 -4.38
C GLU A 22 0.99 13.29 -4.01
N ASN A 23 1.51 12.16 -3.50
CA ASN A 23 2.89 12.02 -3.05
C ASN A 23 3.65 10.89 -3.77
N LEU A 24 3.14 10.36 -4.88
CA LEU A 24 3.80 9.28 -5.61
C LEU A 24 5.20 9.66 -6.11
N ASP A 25 5.40 10.91 -6.48
CA ASP A 25 6.67 11.50 -6.91
C ASP A 25 7.78 11.39 -5.85
N ARG A 26 7.42 11.22 -4.58
CA ARG A 26 8.36 11.04 -3.47
C ARG A 26 8.79 9.60 -3.29
N CYS A 27 8.11 8.65 -3.93
CA CYS A 27 8.45 7.24 -3.85
C CYS A 27 9.58 6.93 -4.84
N PRO A 28 10.73 6.38 -4.39
CA PRO A 28 11.90 6.10 -5.24
C PRO A 28 11.60 5.23 -6.48
N LEU A 29 10.58 4.37 -6.39
CA LEU A 29 10.09 3.53 -7.49
C LEU A 29 9.40 4.35 -8.59
N TYR A 30 8.69 5.42 -8.23
CA TYR A 30 7.95 6.28 -9.16
C TYR A 30 8.74 7.53 -9.56
N SER A 31 9.73 7.92 -8.75
CA SER A 31 10.61 9.07 -9.02
C SER A 31 11.79 8.74 -9.94
N GLY A 32 11.90 7.49 -10.42
CA GLY A 32 12.98 7.05 -11.31
C GLY A 32 14.35 6.92 -10.62
N VAL A 33 14.40 6.93 -9.28
CA VAL A 33 15.65 6.78 -8.51
C VAL A 33 16.07 5.31 -8.42
N ILE A 34 15.10 4.40 -8.46
CA ILE A 34 15.33 2.95 -8.42
C ILE A 34 14.70 2.32 -9.66
N ASP A 35 15.53 1.75 -10.53
CA ASP A 35 15.09 0.85 -11.60
C ASP A 35 15.05 -0.57 -11.04
N GLY A 36 13.86 -1.05 -10.69
CA GLY A 36 13.69 -2.39 -10.15
C GLY A 36 12.24 -2.75 -9.90
N ILE A 37 11.82 -3.89 -10.45
CA ILE A 37 10.56 -4.52 -10.09
C ILE A 37 10.76 -5.06 -8.66
N GLY A 38 10.15 -4.42 -7.67
CA GLY A 38 10.29 -4.78 -6.25
C GLY A 38 10.18 -6.30 -6.02
N PRO A 39 11.00 -6.88 -5.13
CA PRO A 39 11.19 -8.32 -5.05
C PRO A 39 9.94 -8.98 -4.46
N ARG A 40 9.21 -9.71 -5.31
CA ARG A 40 8.16 -10.68 -4.94
C ARG A 40 6.91 -10.10 -4.22
N TYR A 41 5.83 -10.06 -5.00
CA TYR A 41 4.44 -10.37 -4.63
C TYR A 41 3.70 -9.58 -3.53
N CYS A 42 4.35 -8.73 -2.72
CA CYS A 42 3.64 -7.75 -1.90
C CYS A 42 3.95 -6.34 -2.37
N PRO A 43 3.18 -5.80 -3.34
CA PRO A 43 3.30 -4.40 -3.69
C PRO A 43 3.07 -3.55 -2.44
N SER A 44 3.91 -2.53 -2.26
CA SER A 44 3.68 -1.47 -1.27
C SER A 44 2.30 -0.84 -1.48
N ILE A 45 1.75 -0.16 -0.47
CA ILE A 45 0.37 0.33 -0.54
C ILE A 45 0.18 1.31 -1.72
N GLU A 46 1.17 2.14 -2.00
CA GLU A 46 1.19 3.03 -3.15
C GLU A 46 1.20 2.26 -4.48
N THR A 47 1.95 1.14 -4.54
CA THR A 47 1.95 0.27 -5.71
C THR A 47 0.60 -0.42 -5.91
N LYS A 48 -0.07 -0.84 -4.83
CA LYS A 48 -1.43 -1.42 -4.87
C LYS A 48 -2.45 -0.42 -5.39
N ILE A 49 -2.39 0.83 -4.95
CA ILE A 49 -3.32 1.89 -5.37
C ILE A 49 -3.16 2.21 -6.86
N VAL A 50 -1.94 2.16 -7.40
CA VAL A 50 -1.69 2.35 -8.84
C VAL A 50 -2.11 1.12 -9.66
N THR A 51 -1.83 -0.08 -9.15
CA THR A 51 -2.11 -1.34 -9.88
C THR A 51 -3.60 -1.70 -9.88
N PHE A 52 -4.31 -1.39 -8.80
CA PHE A 52 -5.73 -1.72 -8.59
C PHE A 52 -6.57 -0.46 -8.35
N PRO A 53 -6.68 0.44 -9.36
CA PRO A 53 -7.35 1.73 -9.19
C PRO A 53 -8.86 1.63 -8.98
N ASP A 54 -9.48 0.49 -9.32
CA ASP A 54 -10.91 0.20 -9.10
C ASP A 54 -11.25 -0.08 -7.63
N LYS A 55 -10.25 -0.38 -6.80
CA LYS A 55 -10.44 -0.71 -5.38
C LYS A 55 -10.55 0.58 -4.56
N THR A 56 -11.73 0.87 -4.03
CA THR A 56 -11.97 2.03 -3.13
C THR A 56 -11.37 1.86 -1.73
N ARG A 57 -10.97 0.64 -1.35
CA ARG A 57 -10.33 0.33 -0.07
C ARG A 57 -9.41 -0.88 -0.13
N HIS A 58 -8.42 -0.91 0.77
CA HIS A 58 -7.50 -2.03 0.99
C HIS A 58 -7.56 -2.44 2.47
N GLN A 59 -7.64 -3.75 2.73
CA GLN A 59 -7.66 -4.31 4.08
C GLN A 59 -6.26 -4.28 4.72
N LEU A 60 -6.19 -3.95 6.01
CA LEU A 60 -4.99 -3.85 6.81
C LEU A 60 -5.18 -4.60 8.14
N PHE A 61 -4.10 -5.21 8.64
CA PHE A 61 -4.05 -5.76 9.98
C PHE A 61 -3.20 -4.85 10.87
N ILE A 62 -3.68 -4.58 12.08
CA ILE A 62 -2.94 -3.90 13.16
C ILE A 62 -2.57 -4.94 14.21
#